data_AF-A0A0D8HVZ1-F1
#
_entry.id   AF-A0A0D8HVZ1-F1
#
_cell.length_a   1.000
_cell.length_b   1.000
_cell.length_c   1.000
_cell.angle_alpha   90.00
_cell.angle_beta   90.00
_cell.angle_gamma   90.00
#
_symmetry.space_group_name_H-M   'P 1'
#
loop_
_entity.id
_entity.type
_entity.pdbx_description
1 polymer ?
#
loop_
_entity_poly.entity_id
_entity_poly.type
_entity_poly.pdbx_seq_one_letter_code
_entity_poly.pdbx_strand_id
1 'polypeptide(L)'
;MINEPSDSDENVRKALAVLTAWLSEGGKFEFGLDQAEQILAEPNGARELCSGLISIAGVLLHENENQTGELPHQALQRLGLKYSEG
;
A
#
# COMPACT_ATOMS: atom_id res chain seq x y z
N MET A 1 4.95 -29.79 0.25
CA MET A 1 5.34 -28.92 -0.89
C MET A 1 5.19 -27.51 -0.36
N ILE A 2 6.29 -26.80 -0.16
CA ILE A 2 6.22 -25.38 0.22
C ILE A 2 5.91 -24.66 -1.08
N ASN A 3 4.71 -24.08 -1.20
CA ASN A 3 4.40 -23.25 -2.36
C ASN A 3 5.30 -22.01 -2.29
N GLU A 4 6.10 -21.79 -3.32
CA GLU A 4 6.78 -20.52 -3.46
C GLU A 4 5.72 -19.41 -3.53
N PRO A 5 5.92 -18.30 -2.80
CA PRO A 5 4.98 -17.20 -2.83
C PRO A 5 4.85 -16.65 -4.25
N SER A 6 3.64 -16.32 -4.66
CA SER A 6 3.40 -15.77 -5.99
C SER A 6 4.05 -14.39 -6.14
N ASP A 7 4.31 -13.95 -7.38
CA ASP A 7 4.80 -12.59 -7.66
C ASP A 7 3.88 -11.52 -7.03
N SER A 8 2.58 -11.81 -6.91
CA SER A 8 1.62 -10.95 -6.21
C SER A 8 1.89 -10.85 -4.70
N ASP A 9 2.24 -11.97 -4.06
CA ASP A 9 2.55 -12.00 -2.63
C ASP A 9 3.85 -11.25 -2.34
N GLU A 10 4.83 -11.34 -3.24
CA GLU A 10 6.08 -10.59 -3.12
C GLU A 10 5.87 -9.08 -3.26
N ASN A 11 5.08 -8.65 -4.25
CA ASN A 11 4.72 -7.24 -4.42
C ASN A 11 4.02 -6.67 -3.18
N VAL A 12 3.09 -7.44 -2.59
CA VAL A 12 2.42 -7.06 -1.34
C VAL A 12 3.42 -6.97 -0.18
N ARG A 13 4.36 -7.92 -0.05
CA ARG A 13 5.41 -7.87 0.98
C ARG A 13 6.28 -6.63 0.86
N LYS A 14 6.75 -6.30 -0.36
CA LYS A 14 7.54 -5.09 -0.63
C LYS A 14 6.79 -3.83 -0.21
N ALA A 15 5.52 -3.71 -0.60
CA ALA A 15 4.70 -2.56 -0.23
C ALA A 15 4.41 -2.48 1.29
N LEU A 16 4.18 -3.62 1.96
CA LEU A 16 4.04 -3.67 3.42
C LEU A 16 5.31 -3.24 4.15
N ALA A 17 6.48 -3.63 3.64
CA ALA A 17 7.77 -3.20 4.21
C ALA A 17 7.92 -1.68 4.16
N VAL A 18 7.60 -1.06 3.01
CA VAL A 18 7.60 0.42 2.86
C VAL A 18 6.64 1.09 3.84
N LEU A 19 5.38 0.63 3.91
CA LEU A 19 4.36 1.24 4.78
C LEU A 19 4.70 1.05 6.27
N THR A 20 5.24 -0.10 6.64
CA THR A 20 5.67 -0.38 8.03
C THR A 20 6.87 0.49 8.40
N ALA A 21 7.83 0.63 7.49
CA ALA A 21 8.98 1.51 7.68
C ALA A 21 8.55 2.98 7.86
N TRP A 22 7.59 3.44 7.04
CA TRP A 22 7.01 4.78 7.18
C TRP A 22 6.32 4.97 8.54
N LEU A 23 5.54 3.99 9.00
CA LEU A 23 4.80 4.07 10.26
C LEU A 23 5.65 3.75 11.52
N SER A 24 6.92 3.39 11.35
CA SER A 24 7.78 3.03 12.47
C SER A 24 7.97 4.18 13.47
N GLU A 25 8.03 3.84 14.76
CA GLU A 25 8.17 4.81 15.84
C GLU A 25 9.42 5.69 15.65
N GLY A 26 9.23 7.01 15.83
CA GLY A 26 10.28 8.01 15.59
C GLY A 26 10.13 8.78 14.28
N GLY A 27 9.07 8.52 13.48
CA GLY A 27 8.64 9.40 12.40
C GLY A 27 9.65 9.55 11.26
N LYS A 28 10.41 8.49 10.97
CA LYS A 28 11.40 8.50 9.89
C LYS A 28 10.68 8.29 8.55
N PHE A 29 9.94 9.31 8.12
CA PHE A 29 9.43 9.39 6.74
C PHE A 29 10.53 9.06 5.72
N GLU A 30 11.74 9.57 5.97
CA GLU A 30 12.95 9.27 5.19
C GLU A 30 13.25 7.77 5.11
N PHE A 31 13.07 7.00 6.17
CA PHE A 31 13.32 5.55 6.15
C PHE A 31 12.31 4.80 5.26
N GLY A 32 11.04 5.19 5.29
CA GLY A 32 10.04 4.65 4.36
C GLY A 32 10.35 5.01 2.90
N LEU A 33 10.81 6.24 2.66
CA LEU A 33 11.27 6.68 1.34
C LEU A 33 12.49 5.89 0.86
N ASP A 34 13.51 5.70 1.70
CA ASP A 34 14.70 4.94 1.36
C ASP A 34 14.35 3.50 0.95
N GLN A 35 13.40 2.87 1.63
CA GLN A 35 12.90 1.54 1.26
C GLN A 35 12.18 1.55 -0.09
N ALA A 36 11.36 2.57 -0.35
CA ALA A 36 10.70 2.72 -1.64
C ALA A 36 11.72 2.95 -2.77
N GLU A 37 12.73 3.79 -2.56
CA GLU A 37 13.79 4.06 -3.54
C GLU A 37 14.61 2.82 -3.88
N GLN A 38 14.90 1.96 -2.89
CA GLN A 38 15.57 0.68 -3.12
C GLN A 38 14.76 -0.21 -4.07
N ILE A 39 13.45 -0.33 -3.83
CA ILE A 39 12.56 -1.12 -4.71
C ILE A 39 12.49 -0.47 -6.10
N LEU A 40 12.37 0.86 -6.18
CA LEU A 40 12.29 1.59 -7.45
C LEU A 40 13.55 1.44 -8.32
N ALA A 41 14.71 1.13 -7.72
CA ALA A 41 15.94 0.85 -8.45
C ALA A 41 15.96 -0.55 -9.10
N GLU A 42 15.06 -1.45 -8.72
CA GLU A 42 14.95 -2.79 -9.32
C GLU A 42 14.28 -2.75 -10.70
N PRO A 43 14.61 -3.69 -11.61
CA PRO A 43 13.86 -3.87 -12.85
C PRO A 43 12.37 -4.10 -12.57
N ASN A 44 11.49 -3.27 -13.14
CA ASN A 44 10.03 -3.26 -12.88
C ASN A 44 9.60 -2.85 -11.47
N GLY A 45 10.50 -2.41 -10.59
CA GLY A 45 10.21 -2.09 -9.19
C GLY A 45 9.06 -1.09 -9.00
N ALA A 46 8.94 -0.09 -9.88
CA ALA A 46 7.80 0.83 -9.88
C ALA A 46 6.45 0.13 -10.09
N ARG A 47 6.38 -0.83 -11.03
CA ARG A 47 5.17 -1.60 -11.29
C ARG A 47 4.84 -2.52 -10.12
N GLU A 48 5.84 -3.19 -9.57
CA GLU A 48 5.71 -4.10 -8.43
C GLU A 48 5.22 -3.37 -7.18
N LEU A 49 5.86 -2.25 -6.83
CA LEU A 49 5.47 -1.43 -5.69
C LEU A 49 4.04 -0.88 -5.85
N CYS A 50 3.70 -0.34 -7.03
CA CYS A 50 2.33 0.11 -7.31
C CYS A 50 1.32 -1.03 -7.19
N SER A 51 1.63 -2.22 -7.73
CA SER A 51 0.76 -3.39 -7.62
C SER A 51 0.53 -3.80 -6.17
N GLY A 52 1.58 -3.82 -5.36
CA GLY A 52 1.49 -4.14 -3.93
C GLY A 52 0.66 -3.11 -3.16
N LEU A 53 0.91 -1.82 -3.38
CA LEU A 53 0.16 -0.73 -2.75
C LEU A 53 -1.34 -0.76 -3.11
N ILE A 54 -1.68 -1.03 -4.37
CA ILE A 54 -3.09 -1.17 -4.81
C ILE A 54 -3.75 -2.35 -4.10
N SER A 55 -3.06 -3.50 -4.02
CA SER A 55 -3.59 -4.68 -3.32
C SER A 55 -3.84 -4.39 -1.84
N ILE A 56 -2.91 -3.72 -1.15
CA ILE A 56 -3.07 -3.34 0.25
C ILE A 56 -4.22 -2.33 0.41
N ALA A 57 -4.34 -1.34 -0.47
CA ALA A 57 -5.45 -0.40 -0.44
C ALA A 57 -6.81 -1.11 -0.57
N GLY A 58 -6.90 -2.13 -1.44
CA GLY A 58 -8.09 -2.97 -1.54
C GLY A 58 -8.44 -3.71 -0.25
N VAL A 59 -7.43 -4.32 0.41
CA VAL A 59 -7.61 -4.99 1.71
C VAL A 59 -8.10 -4.00 2.76
N LEU A 60 -7.43 -2.85 2.91
CA LEU A 60 -7.80 -1.83 3.90
C LEU A 60 -9.20 -1.25 3.67
N LEU A 61 -9.60 -1.06 2.41
CA LEU A 61 -10.95 -0.61 2.07
C LEU A 61 -12.01 -1.64 2.48
N HIS A 62 -11.74 -2.93 2.27
CA HIS A 62 -12.65 -3.98 2.68
C HIS A 62 -12.70 -4.15 4.21
N GLU A 63 -11.56 -4.00 4.90
CA GLU A 63 -11.53 -3.94 6.36
C GLU A 63 -12.33 -2.75 6.90
N ASN A 64 -12.21 -1.57 6.28
CA ASN A 64 -13.00 -0.39 6.64
C ASN A 64 -14.51 -0.62 6.43
N GLU A 65 -14.91 -1.25 5.33
CA GLU A 65 -16.31 -1.64 5.07
C GLU A 65 -16.82 -2.57 6.17
N ASN A 66 -16.05 -3.60 6.54
CA ASN A 66 -16.43 -4.54 7.59
C ASN A 66 -16.57 -3.88 8.98
N GLN A 67 -15.79 -2.83 9.25
CA GLN A 67 -15.82 -2.11 10.54
C GLN A 67 -16.91 -1.03 10.60
N THR A 68 -17.21 -0.38 9.47
CA THR A 68 -18.05 0.84 9.44
C THR A 68 -19.37 0.67 8.71
N GLY A 69 -19.47 -0.33 7.83
CA GLY A 69 -20.55 -0.49 6.86
C GLY A 69 -20.49 0.46 5.66
N GLU A 70 -19.48 1.35 5.57
CA GLU A 70 -19.27 2.23 4.42
C GLU A 70 -18.68 1.44 3.24
N LEU A 71 -19.33 1.48 2.07
CA LEU A 71 -18.84 0.75 0.89
C LEU A 71 -17.54 1.39 0.35
N PRO A 72 -16.58 0.61 -0.16
CA PRO A 72 -15.28 1.13 -0.63
C PRO A 72 -15.35 2.32 -1.60
N HIS A 73 -16.27 2.29 -2.57
CA HIS A 73 -16.41 3.37 -3.55
C HIS A 73 -16.97 4.66 -2.93
N GLN A 74 -17.77 4.58 -1.87
CA GLN A 74 -18.28 5.74 -1.15
C GLN A 74 -17.15 6.40 -0.34
N ALA A 75 -16.34 5.59 0.35
CA ALA A 75 -15.15 6.06 1.05
C ALA A 75 -14.17 6.76 0.09
N LEU A 76 -13.91 6.17 -1.09
CA LEU A 76 -13.07 6.78 -2.12
C LEU A 76 -13.67 8.06 -2.72
N GLN A 77 -14.97 8.10 -2.97
CA GLN A 77 -15.65 9.31 -3.45
C GLN A 77 -15.53 10.45 -2.44
N ARG A 78 -15.74 10.16 -1.15
CA ARG A 78 -15.59 11.14 -0.06
C ARG A 78 -14.16 11.68 0.03
N LEU A 79 -13.15 10.82 -0.11
CA LEU A 79 -11.75 11.25 -0.19
C LEU A 79 -11.49 12.10 -1.45
N GLY A 80 -12.03 11.70 -2.60
CA GLY A 80 -11.92 12.45 -3.85
C GLY A 80 -12.47 13.88 -3.72
N LEU A 81 -13.67 14.03 -3.15
CA LEU A 81 -14.26 15.34 -2.87
C LEU A 81 -13.37 16.19 -1.95
N LYS A 82 -12.88 15.60 -0.85
CA LYS A 82 -11.99 16.27 0.10
C LYS A 82 -10.73 16.85 -0.55
N TYR A 83 -10.13 16.16 -1.52
CA TYR A 83 -8.91 16.60 -2.20
C TYR A 83 -9.16 17.41 -3.47
N SER A 84 -10.39 17.48 -3.99
CA SER A 84 -10.75 18.37 -5.10
C SER A 84 -11.09 19.81 -4.67
N GLU A 85 -11.32 20.02 -3.37
CA GLU A 85 -11.69 21.32 -2.79
C GLU A 85 -10.49 22.10 -2.21
N GLY A 86 -9.26 21.59 -2.34
CA GLY A 86 -8.01 22.23 -1.93
C GLY A 86 -7.16 22.68 -3.11
#